data_AF-A0A9E3CP59-F1
#
_entry.id   AF-A0A9E3CP59-F1
#
_cell.length_a   1.000
_cell.length_b   1.000
_cell.length_c   1.000
_cell.angle_alpha   90.00
_cell.angle_beta   90.00
_cell.angle_gamma   90.00
#
_symmetry.space_group_name_H-M   'P 1'
#
loop_
_entity.id
_entity.type
_entity.pdbx_description
1 polymer ?
#
loop_
_entity_poly.entity_id
_entity_poly.type
_entity_poly.pdbx_seq_one_letter_code
_entity_poly.pdbx_strand_id
1 'polypeptide(L)'
;MDAPRYSAGRWLATAAAFAVLAVASGAALAQSVPADAQGDKPAVKTVRSIPYVSITGEDGKQRHYETNAIPLLFNRACFGWRMYLGGPNRVVSLKEVLTTSRPAEQVIAGPETEVSADKTRATTRMFETVQDGVLQRSWCIIPGDPPGTYTYDITIDGEPRGEFVFCAIEVPDQNPNTDPRDLSCPNKFNSVERAPRRPGLPRPDKAS
;
A
#
# COMPACT_ATOMS: atom_id res chain seq x y z
N MET A 1 -46.91 -5.70 -25.14
CA MET A 1 -46.59 -4.27 -25.00
C MET A 1 -45.10 -4.20 -24.66
N ASP A 2 -44.26 -4.68 -25.57
CA ASP A 2 -43.69 -3.97 -26.72
C ASP A 2 -42.41 -3.23 -26.33
N ALA A 3 -41.30 -3.87 -26.67
CA ALA A 3 -39.98 -3.24 -26.73
C ALA A 3 -39.85 -2.45 -28.04
N PRO A 4 -39.12 -1.33 -28.06
CA PRO A 4 -38.58 -0.82 -29.30
C PRO A 4 -37.18 -1.38 -29.56
N ARG A 5 -37.09 -2.16 -30.64
CA ARG A 5 -35.87 -2.31 -31.47
C ARG A 5 -35.66 -1.03 -32.25
N TYR A 6 -34.41 -0.67 -32.56
CA TYR A 6 -33.87 0.08 -33.72
C TYR A 6 -32.47 0.59 -33.29
N SER A 7 -31.40 0.65 -34.09
CA SER A 7 -31.16 0.32 -35.50
C SER A 7 -29.63 0.20 -35.65
N ALA A 8 -29.15 -0.83 -36.35
CA ALA A 8 -27.74 -1.01 -36.67
C ALA A 8 -27.37 -0.11 -37.87
N GLY A 9 -26.49 0.87 -37.64
CA GLY A 9 -25.88 1.68 -38.71
C GLY A 9 -24.57 1.06 -39.18
N ARG A 10 -24.65 0.26 -40.27
CA ARG A 10 -23.51 -0.17 -41.07
C ARG A 10 -22.94 1.04 -41.83
N TRP A 11 -21.68 1.38 -41.62
CA TRP A 11 -20.92 2.21 -42.55
C TRP A 11 -20.04 1.30 -43.42
N LEU A 12 -20.28 1.39 -44.72
CA LEU A 12 -19.57 0.71 -45.79
C LEU A 12 -18.33 1.51 -46.21
N ALA A 13 -17.25 0.76 -46.45
CA ALA A 13 -16.26 0.88 -47.51
C ALA A 13 -15.60 2.23 -47.81
N THR A 14 -14.26 2.23 -47.89
CA THR A 14 -13.57 2.18 -49.20
C THR A 14 -12.08 1.90 -49.04
N ALA A 15 -11.60 1.00 -49.89
CA ALA A 15 -10.20 0.72 -50.13
C ALA A 15 -9.62 1.71 -51.14
N ALA A 16 -8.34 2.03 -51.01
CA ALA A 16 -7.52 2.47 -52.13
C ALA A 16 -6.07 2.03 -51.88
N ALA A 17 -5.66 0.99 -52.61
CA ALA A 17 -4.28 0.58 -52.75
C ALA A 17 -3.58 1.51 -53.75
N PHE A 18 -2.38 1.97 -53.40
CA PHE A 18 -1.40 2.42 -54.39
C PHE A 18 -0.06 1.77 -54.06
N ALA A 19 0.32 0.81 -54.90
CA ALA A 19 1.67 0.29 -55.02
C ALA A 19 2.45 1.21 -55.95
N VAL A 20 3.59 1.71 -55.49
CA VAL A 20 4.63 2.27 -56.36
C VAL A 20 5.93 1.56 -56.00
N LEU A 21 6.39 0.69 -56.91
CA LEU A 21 7.76 0.19 -56.92
C LEU A 21 8.69 1.31 -57.40
N ALA A 22 9.66 1.69 -56.57
CA ALA A 22 10.84 2.40 -57.00
C ALA A 22 12.07 1.59 -56.59
N VAL A 23 12.75 1.02 -57.59
CA VAL A 23 14.07 0.40 -57.46
C VAL A 23 15.10 1.51 -57.61
N ALA A 24 15.84 1.79 -56.55
CA ALA A 24 17.03 2.64 -56.59
C ALA A 24 18.19 1.93 -55.88
N SER A 25 19.13 1.44 -56.67
CA SER A 25 20.43 0.94 -56.23
C SER A 25 21.33 2.14 -55.92
N GLY A 26 21.91 2.22 -54.73
CA GLY A 26 22.94 3.23 -54.44
C GLY A 26 23.29 3.41 -52.97
N ALA A 27 24.54 3.08 -52.63
CA ALA A 27 25.31 3.44 -51.44
C ALA A 27 24.82 2.91 -50.08
N ALA A 28 25.52 1.87 -49.59
CA ALA A 28 25.55 1.53 -48.17
C ALA A 28 26.18 2.68 -47.37
N LEU A 29 25.36 3.60 -46.90
CA LEU A 29 25.70 4.49 -45.80
C LEU A 29 25.52 3.69 -44.52
N ALA A 30 26.62 3.42 -43.82
CA ALA A 30 26.60 2.96 -42.45
C ALA A 30 25.92 4.03 -41.59
N GLN A 31 24.60 3.89 -41.40
CA GLN A 31 23.86 4.67 -40.44
C GLN A 31 24.29 4.21 -39.06
N SER A 32 25.10 5.04 -38.39
CA SER A 32 25.30 4.96 -36.95
C SER A 32 23.94 5.03 -36.29
N VAL A 33 23.45 3.89 -35.81
CA VAL A 33 22.25 3.82 -34.97
C VAL A 33 22.56 4.71 -33.75
N PRO A 34 21.78 5.76 -33.47
CA PRO A 34 21.92 6.46 -32.21
C PRO A 34 21.65 5.45 -31.10
N ALA A 35 22.62 5.27 -30.22
CA ALA A 35 22.53 4.44 -29.03
C ALA A 35 21.61 5.11 -28.00
N ASP A 36 20.34 5.32 -28.35
CA ASP A 36 19.31 5.89 -27.46
C ASP A 36 17.95 5.20 -27.68
N ALA A 37 17.98 3.91 -28.00
CA ALA A 37 16.88 2.99 -27.70
C ALA A 37 17.16 2.24 -26.39
N GLN A 38 17.65 2.96 -25.38
CA GLN A 38 17.54 2.53 -24.00
C GLN A 38 16.06 2.65 -23.67
N GLY A 39 15.29 1.60 -23.97
CA GLY A 39 13.91 1.50 -23.50
C GLY A 39 13.91 1.85 -22.03
N ASP A 40 13.06 2.81 -21.64
CA ASP A 40 12.84 3.19 -20.25
C ASP A 40 12.57 1.93 -19.46
N LYS A 41 13.63 1.37 -18.87
CA LYS A 41 13.50 0.29 -17.93
C LYS A 41 12.69 0.91 -16.81
N PRO A 42 11.46 0.43 -16.52
CA PRO A 42 10.62 1.06 -15.51
C PRO A 42 11.48 1.21 -14.27
N ALA A 43 11.65 2.46 -13.81
CA ALA A 43 12.43 2.74 -12.62
C ALA A 43 11.96 1.75 -11.57
N VAL A 44 12.89 0.94 -11.04
CA VAL A 44 12.57 -0.02 -9.99
C VAL A 44 11.96 0.82 -8.88
N LYS A 45 10.63 0.72 -8.71
CA LYS A 45 9.93 1.42 -7.63
C LYS A 45 10.63 0.97 -6.36
N THR A 46 11.36 1.88 -5.72
CA THR A 46 12.08 1.57 -4.49
C THR A 46 11.10 0.89 -3.55
N VAL A 47 11.50 -0.26 -3.02
CA VAL A 47 10.75 -0.93 -1.96
C VAL A 47 10.59 0.09 -0.84
N ARG A 48 9.36 0.55 -0.63
CA ARG A 48 9.02 1.59 0.35
C ARG A 48 7.90 1.04 1.23
N SER A 49 8.00 1.30 2.52
CA SER A 49 6.94 1.05 3.49
C SER A 49 6.42 2.40 3.94
N ILE A 50 5.11 2.65 3.80
CA ILE A 50 4.50 3.96 4.04
C ILE A 50 3.36 3.80 5.06
N PRO A 51 3.48 4.34 6.28
CA PRO A 51 2.32 4.59 7.12
C PRO A 51 1.50 5.72 6.50
N TYR A 52 0.19 5.58 6.55
CA TYR A 52 -0.70 6.62 6.09
C TYR A 52 -1.91 6.76 6.99
N VAL A 53 -2.50 7.95 6.92
CA VAL A 53 -3.79 8.29 7.51
C VAL A 53 -4.68 8.81 6.40
N SER A 54 -5.96 8.47 6.46
CA SER A 54 -6.99 9.08 5.64
C SER A 54 -8.08 9.66 6.52
N ILE A 55 -8.57 10.85 6.17
CA ILE A 55 -9.64 11.53 6.91
C ILE A 55 -10.77 11.86 5.96
N THR A 56 -11.98 11.44 6.33
CA THR A 56 -13.21 11.88 5.67
C THR A 56 -13.63 13.24 6.25
N GLY A 57 -13.54 14.27 5.42
CA GLY A 57 -13.97 15.62 5.77
C GLY A 57 -15.50 15.76 5.84
N GLU A 58 -15.98 16.92 6.27
CA GLU A 58 -17.42 17.22 6.29
C GLU A 58 -18.05 17.25 4.89
N ASP A 59 -17.22 17.52 3.87
CA ASP A 59 -17.59 17.43 2.46
C ASP A 59 -17.74 15.98 1.95
N GLY A 60 -17.57 14.98 2.82
CA GLY A 60 -17.59 13.56 2.48
C GLY A 60 -16.36 13.10 1.70
N LYS A 61 -15.39 13.99 1.42
CA LYS A 61 -14.19 13.64 0.66
C LYS A 61 -13.13 13.09 1.60
N GLN A 62 -12.55 11.97 1.19
CA GLN A 62 -11.40 11.39 1.87
C GLN A 62 -10.11 12.08 1.42
N ARG A 63 -9.31 12.54 2.37
CA ARG A 63 -7.97 13.10 2.17
C ARG A 63 -6.94 12.11 2.70
N HIS A 64 -5.82 11.93 2.00
CA HIS A 64 -4.78 10.97 2.38
C HIS A 64 -3.47 11.67 2.74
N TYR A 65 -2.81 11.19 3.78
CA TYR A 65 -1.59 11.76 4.35
C TYR A 65 -0.58 10.65 4.58
N GLU A 66 0.64 10.79 4.04
CA GLU A 66 1.76 9.93 4.42
C GLU A 66 2.31 10.39 5.78
N THR A 67 1.80 9.81 6.85
CA THR A 67 2.12 10.16 8.23
C THR A 67 1.88 8.95 9.13
N ASN A 68 2.52 8.96 10.30
CA ASN A 68 2.29 7.99 11.35
C ASN A 68 1.58 8.60 12.58
N ALA A 69 1.17 9.86 12.51
CA ALA A 69 0.31 10.48 13.51
C ALA A 69 -1.16 10.21 13.17
N ILE A 70 -1.83 9.39 13.97
CA ILE A 70 -3.25 9.06 13.82
C ILE A 70 -4.06 9.99 14.72
N PRO A 71 -4.84 10.94 14.16
CA PRO A 71 -5.84 11.62 14.94
C PRO A 71 -6.96 10.65 15.30
N LEU A 72 -7.31 10.57 16.57
CA LEU A 72 -8.44 9.79 17.04
C LEU A 72 -9.77 10.50 16.73
N LEU A 73 -10.08 10.61 15.44
CA LEU A 73 -11.34 11.14 14.92
C LEU A 73 -12.28 9.99 14.59
N PHE A 74 -13.20 9.70 15.52
CA PHE A 74 -14.11 8.56 15.43
C PHE A 74 -14.94 8.61 14.14
N ASN A 75 -15.01 7.47 13.45
CA ASN A 75 -15.78 7.30 12.20
C ASN A 75 -15.31 8.20 11.03
N ARG A 76 -14.15 8.85 11.15
CA ARG A 76 -13.61 9.76 10.12
C ARG A 76 -12.18 9.45 9.75
N ALA A 77 -11.32 9.23 10.74
CA ALA A 77 -9.94 8.85 10.52
C ALA A 77 -9.83 7.34 10.30
N CYS A 78 -9.18 6.97 9.22
CA CYS A 78 -8.63 5.64 9.04
C CYS A 78 -7.11 5.74 8.91
N PHE A 79 -6.40 4.69 9.26
CA PHE A 79 -4.96 4.63 9.17
C PHE A 79 -4.55 3.27 8.68
N GLY A 80 -3.34 3.18 8.17
CA GLY A 80 -2.88 1.95 7.59
C GLY A 80 -1.43 2.01 7.18
N TRP A 81 -1.01 0.91 6.57
CA TRP A 81 0.32 0.77 6.03
C TRP A 81 0.24 0.29 4.59
N ARG A 82 1.24 0.70 3.80
CA ARG A 82 1.44 0.27 2.41
C ARG A 82 2.88 -0.19 2.23
N MET A 83 3.06 -1.33 1.57
CA MET A 83 4.37 -1.89 1.23
C MET A 83 4.47 -2.07 -0.28
N TYR A 84 5.49 -1.48 -0.89
CA TYR A 84 5.83 -1.71 -2.30
C TYR A 84 6.75 -2.94 -2.38
N LEU A 85 6.17 -4.09 -2.70
CA LEU A 85 6.87 -5.38 -2.80
C LEU A 85 7.40 -5.65 -4.22
N GLY A 86 6.90 -4.90 -5.22
CA GLY A 86 7.22 -5.12 -6.64
C GLY A 86 6.71 -6.45 -7.18
N GLY A 87 7.08 -6.74 -8.43
CA GLY A 87 6.69 -7.96 -9.13
C GLY A 87 5.21 -7.99 -9.55
N PRO A 88 4.77 -9.10 -10.16
CA PRO A 88 3.40 -9.26 -10.63
C PRO A 88 2.43 -9.50 -9.46
N ASN A 89 1.14 -9.46 -9.79
CA ASN A 89 0.06 -9.83 -8.87
C ASN A 89 0.24 -11.26 -8.37
N ARG A 90 0.07 -11.45 -7.07
CA ARG A 90 0.21 -12.75 -6.41
C ARG A 90 -0.51 -12.76 -5.08
N VAL A 91 -0.91 -13.94 -4.64
CA VAL A 91 -1.42 -14.14 -3.28
C VAL A 91 -0.24 -14.46 -2.37
N VAL A 92 -0.22 -13.84 -1.19
CA VAL A 92 0.77 -14.08 -0.14
C VAL A 92 0.09 -14.43 1.16
N SER A 93 0.76 -15.20 2.02
CA SER A 93 0.32 -15.36 3.41
C SER A 93 0.76 -14.15 4.23
N LEU A 94 -0.18 -13.50 4.90
CA LEU A 94 0.05 -12.37 5.77
C LEU A 94 -0.16 -12.78 7.23
N LYS A 95 0.82 -12.44 8.06
CA LYS A 95 0.66 -12.35 9.51
C LYS A 95 0.93 -10.92 9.93
N GLU A 96 -0.03 -10.34 10.63
CA GLU A 96 0.06 -9.02 11.22
C GLU A 96 -0.13 -9.13 12.73
N VAL A 97 0.69 -8.41 13.49
CA VAL A 97 0.52 -8.26 14.94
C VAL A 97 0.41 -6.79 15.27
N LEU A 98 -0.77 -6.35 15.69
CA LEU A 98 -0.98 -5.07 16.35
C LEU A 98 -0.62 -5.21 17.83
N THR A 99 0.19 -4.27 18.32
CA THR A 99 0.40 -4.03 19.76
C THR A 99 0.11 -2.56 20.08
N THR A 100 -0.71 -2.30 21.10
CA THR A 100 -1.03 -0.94 21.57
C THR A 100 -0.41 -0.71 22.95
N SER A 101 0.02 0.52 23.23
CA SER A 101 0.58 0.87 24.56
C SER A 101 -0.46 0.91 25.69
N ARG A 102 -1.74 0.89 25.33
CA ARG A 102 -2.88 0.94 26.25
C ARG A 102 -3.96 -0.03 25.73
N PRO A 103 -4.75 -0.64 26.62
CA PRO A 103 -5.82 -1.54 26.21
C PRO A 103 -6.91 -0.76 25.47
N ALA A 104 -7.46 -1.33 24.40
CA ALA A 104 -8.67 -0.80 23.79
C ALA A 104 -9.91 -1.14 24.62
N GLU A 105 -10.90 -0.26 24.66
CA GLU A 105 -12.17 -0.58 25.33
C GLU A 105 -12.90 -1.68 24.57
N GLN A 106 -12.88 -1.59 23.25
CA GLN A 106 -13.51 -2.50 22.31
C GLN A 106 -12.50 -2.88 21.22
N VAL A 107 -12.57 -4.14 20.77
CA VAL A 107 -11.78 -4.61 19.63
C VAL A 107 -12.75 -5.28 18.67
N ILE A 108 -12.90 -4.72 17.47
CA ILE A 108 -13.67 -5.35 16.39
C ILE A 108 -12.71 -6.27 15.64
N ALA A 109 -12.82 -7.57 15.89
CA ALA A 109 -11.97 -8.60 15.31
C ALA A 109 -12.80 -9.53 14.42
N GLY A 110 -12.27 -9.85 13.23
CA GLY A 110 -12.80 -10.91 12.37
C GLY A 110 -12.41 -12.30 12.87
N PRO A 111 -12.97 -13.37 12.28
CA PRO A 111 -12.62 -14.76 12.63
C PRO A 111 -11.14 -15.11 12.47
N GLU A 112 -10.41 -14.32 11.67
CA GLU A 112 -8.98 -14.46 11.42
C GLU A 112 -8.06 -13.74 12.41
N THR A 113 -8.65 -13.05 13.40
CA THR A 113 -7.93 -12.22 14.38
C THR A 113 -8.09 -12.76 15.79
N GLU A 114 -6.95 -13.06 16.43
CA GLU A 114 -6.85 -13.43 17.84
C GLU A 114 -6.51 -12.17 18.67
N VAL A 115 -7.30 -11.89 19.72
CA VAL A 115 -7.08 -10.74 20.61
C VAL A 115 -6.63 -11.24 21.98
N SER A 116 -5.59 -10.61 22.55
CA SER A 116 -5.11 -10.94 23.89
C SER A 116 -6.14 -10.55 24.97
N ALA A 117 -6.08 -11.23 26.12
CA ALA A 117 -7.02 -10.99 27.23
C ALA A 117 -6.94 -9.56 27.78
N ASP A 118 -5.76 -8.94 27.74
CA ASP A 118 -5.52 -7.56 28.16
C ASP A 118 -5.86 -6.53 27.08
N LYS A 119 -6.32 -6.94 25.90
CA LYS A 119 -6.70 -6.07 24.77
C LYS A 119 -5.59 -5.12 24.29
N THR A 120 -4.32 -5.46 24.55
CA THR A 120 -3.17 -4.69 24.06
C THR A 120 -2.56 -5.30 22.79
N ARG A 121 -2.98 -6.50 22.40
CA ARG A 121 -2.44 -7.22 21.26
C ARG A 121 -3.53 -7.86 20.42
N ALA A 122 -3.49 -7.66 19.12
CA ALA A 122 -4.32 -8.37 18.15
C ALA A 122 -3.43 -9.00 17.08
N THR A 123 -3.68 -10.25 16.75
CA THR A 123 -2.87 -11.03 15.83
C THR A 123 -3.74 -11.59 14.71
N THR A 124 -3.50 -11.14 13.49
CA THR A 124 -4.30 -11.45 12.30
C THR A 124 -3.52 -12.37 11.36
N ARG A 125 -4.18 -13.40 10.80
CA ARG A 125 -3.60 -14.31 9.81
C ARG A 125 -4.54 -14.53 8.63
N MET A 126 -4.10 -14.19 7.43
CA MET A 126 -4.94 -14.26 6.24
C MET A 126 -4.09 -14.45 4.97
N PHE A 127 -4.75 -14.74 3.87
CA PHE A 127 -4.15 -14.64 2.54
C PHE A 127 -4.55 -13.29 1.92
N GLU A 128 -3.59 -12.59 1.37
CA GLU A 128 -3.80 -11.27 0.78
C GLU A 128 -3.26 -11.22 -0.64
N THR A 129 -3.89 -10.42 -1.49
CA THR A 129 -3.44 -10.21 -2.86
C THR A 129 -2.52 -9.00 -2.93
N VAL A 130 -1.28 -9.22 -3.35
CA VAL A 130 -0.40 -8.15 -3.80
C VAL A 130 -0.89 -7.70 -5.16
N GLN A 131 -1.29 -6.43 -5.28
CA GLN A 131 -1.83 -5.84 -6.50
C GLN A 131 -0.85 -4.78 -7.03
N ASP A 132 -0.42 -4.93 -8.27
CA ASP A 132 0.54 -4.04 -8.95
C ASP A 132 1.83 -3.82 -8.15
N GLY A 133 2.27 -4.88 -7.48
CA GLY A 133 3.44 -4.87 -6.61
C GLY A 133 3.23 -4.16 -5.27
N VAL A 134 1.99 -3.90 -4.85
CA VAL A 134 1.64 -3.23 -3.60
C VAL A 134 0.78 -4.13 -2.71
N LEU A 135 1.13 -4.20 -1.43
CA LEU A 135 0.29 -4.75 -0.38
C LEU A 135 -0.05 -3.62 0.61
N GLN A 136 -1.31 -3.49 1.00
CA GLN A 136 -1.73 -2.47 1.97
C GLN A 136 -2.89 -2.96 2.81
N ARG A 137 -3.00 -2.45 4.03
CA ARG A 137 -4.17 -2.63 4.90
C ARG A 137 -4.50 -1.33 5.63
N SER A 138 -5.75 -1.22 6.08
CA SER A 138 -6.26 -0.05 6.79
C SER A 138 -7.32 -0.42 7.82
N TRP A 139 -7.40 0.38 8.87
CA TRP A 139 -8.44 0.33 9.90
C TRP A 139 -8.97 1.73 10.13
N CYS A 140 -10.24 1.82 10.51
CA CYS A 140 -10.84 3.08 10.87
C CYS A 140 -10.96 3.20 12.39
N ILE A 141 -10.70 4.40 12.89
CA ILE A 141 -10.78 4.70 14.32
C ILE A 141 -12.24 4.65 14.77
N ILE A 142 -12.48 3.91 15.84
CA ILE A 142 -13.78 3.74 16.48
C ILE A 142 -13.76 4.32 17.91
N PRO A 143 -14.92 4.65 18.49
CA PRO A 143 -15.00 4.98 19.91
C PRO A 143 -14.40 3.86 20.77
N GLY A 144 -13.53 4.21 21.72
CA GLY A 144 -12.85 3.26 22.60
C GLY A 144 -11.44 2.84 22.15
N ASP A 145 -10.99 3.27 20.96
CA ASP A 145 -9.59 3.15 20.55
C ASP A 145 -8.71 4.06 21.44
N PRO A 146 -7.65 3.52 22.07
CA PRO A 146 -6.90 4.25 23.09
C PRO A 146 -5.83 5.15 22.46
N PRO A 147 -5.47 6.30 23.06
CA PRO A 147 -4.28 7.03 22.64
C PRO A 147 -3.00 6.30 23.00
N GLY A 148 -1.91 6.67 22.31
CA GLY A 148 -0.57 6.16 22.55
C GLY A 148 0.05 5.47 21.34
N THR A 149 1.00 4.58 21.57
CA THR A 149 1.78 3.94 20.51
C THR A 149 1.07 2.72 19.98
N TYR A 150 0.91 2.63 18.65
CA TYR A 150 0.42 1.45 17.96
C TYR A 150 1.56 0.89 17.10
N THR A 151 1.91 -0.37 17.29
CA THR A 151 2.95 -1.05 16.52
C THR A 151 2.34 -2.19 15.73
N TYR A 152 2.65 -2.24 14.44
CA TYR A 152 2.29 -3.33 13.54
C TYR A 152 3.54 -4.06 13.06
N ASP A 153 3.70 -5.31 13.50
CA ASP A 153 4.71 -6.23 12.97
C ASP A 153 4.14 -7.02 11.79
N ILE A 154 4.75 -6.89 10.63
CA ILE A 154 4.29 -7.51 9.38
C ILE A 154 5.21 -8.65 8.96
N THR A 155 4.64 -9.83 8.80
CA THR A 155 5.28 -11.04 8.28
C THR A 155 4.57 -11.47 7.00
N ILE A 156 5.32 -11.70 5.92
CA ILE A 156 4.80 -12.15 4.63
C ILE A 156 5.53 -13.43 4.24
N ASP A 157 4.77 -14.49 3.96
CA ASP A 157 5.31 -15.82 3.61
C ASP A 157 6.31 -16.35 4.64
N GLY A 158 5.98 -16.14 5.92
CA GLY A 158 6.80 -16.55 7.07
C GLY A 158 8.00 -15.63 7.36
N GLU A 159 8.31 -14.67 6.50
CA GLU A 159 9.44 -13.77 6.65
C GLU A 159 9.02 -12.39 7.20
N PRO A 160 9.67 -11.85 8.25
CA PRO A 160 9.42 -10.49 8.72
C PRO A 160 9.74 -9.48 7.60
N ARG A 161 8.78 -8.62 7.26
CA ARG A 161 8.92 -7.65 6.16
C ARG A 161 8.90 -6.19 6.59
N GLY A 162 8.35 -5.88 7.76
CA GLY A 162 8.30 -4.49 8.21
C GLY A 162 7.70 -4.33 9.59
N GLU A 163 7.99 -3.18 10.19
CA GLU A 163 7.39 -2.68 11.41
C GLU A 163 6.82 -1.29 11.11
N PHE A 164 5.59 -1.02 11.54
CA PHE A 164 4.97 0.31 11.45
C PHE A 164 4.60 0.80 12.84
N VAL A 165 5.17 1.93 13.24
CA VAL A 165 4.90 2.57 14.54
C VAL A 165 4.12 3.86 14.31
N PHE A 166 2.96 3.94 14.94
CA PHE A 166 2.06 5.09 14.90
C PHE A 166 1.88 5.71 16.27
N CYS A 167 1.54 7.01 16.29
CA CYS A 167 1.05 7.71 17.47
C CYS A 167 -0.44 7.99 17.30
N ALA A 168 -1.28 7.30 18.08
CA ALA A 168 -2.69 7.62 18.23
C ALA A 168 -2.85 8.80 19.20
N ILE A 169 -3.40 9.91 18.72
CA ILE A 169 -3.46 11.19 19.41
C ILE A 169 -4.90 11.64 19.52
N GLU A 170 -5.34 11.93 20.74
CA GLU A 170 -6.67 12.49 20.99
C GLU A 170 -6.82 13.84 20.28
N VAL A 171 -7.96 14.02 19.61
CA VAL A 171 -8.32 15.31 19.01
C VAL A 171 -9.40 15.95 19.88
N PRO A 172 -9.14 17.12 20.48
CA PRO A 172 -10.15 17.87 21.21
C PRO A 172 -11.39 18.11 20.37
N ASP A 173 -12.57 17.91 20.98
CA ASP A 173 -13.89 18.13 20.39
C ASP A 173 -14.15 17.39 19.07
N GLN A 174 -13.34 16.38 18.74
CA GLN A 174 -13.41 15.66 17.47
C GLN A 174 -13.34 16.59 16.24
N ASN A 175 -12.54 17.67 16.33
CA ASN A 175 -12.43 18.67 15.28
C ASN A 175 -12.03 18.04 13.92
N PRO A 176 -12.92 18.05 12.91
CA PRO A 176 -12.66 17.40 11.63
C PRO A 176 -11.62 18.14 10.78
N ASN A 177 -11.25 19.37 11.16
CA ASN A 177 -10.26 20.18 10.46
C ASN A 177 -8.83 19.96 10.96
N THR A 178 -8.60 19.05 11.91
CA THR A 178 -7.26 18.67 12.35
C THR A 178 -6.46 18.10 11.19
N ASP A 179 -5.31 18.73 10.89
CA ASP A 179 -4.34 18.18 9.95
C ASP A 179 -3.39 17.23 10.68
N PRO A 180 -3.33 15.93 10.32
CA PRO A 180 -2.40 14.97 10.91
C PRO A 180 -0.93 15.38 10.84
N ARG A 181 -0.56 16.25 9.90
CA ARG A 181 0.83 16.70 9.71
C ARG A 181 1.27 17.70 10.78
N ASP A 182 0.32 18.34 11.45
CA ASP A 182 0.58 19.28 12.54
C ASP A 182 0.69 18.57 13.89
N LEU A 183 0.36 17.26 13.94
CA LEU A 183 0.47 16.45 15.14
C LEU A 183 1.91 15.94 15.34
N SER A 184 2.41 16.06 16.57
CA SER A 184 3.75 15.59 16.92
C SER A 184 3.76 14.09 17.25
N CYS A 185 4.51 13.30 16.48
CA CYS A 185 4.79 11.90 16.77
C CYS A 185 6.31 11.71 16.93
N PRO A 186 6.85 11.63 18.16
CA PRO A 186 8.30 11.60 18.40
C PRO A 186 8.98 10.35 17.84
N ASN A 187 8.24 9.23 17.74
CA ASN A 187 8.71 8.01 17.10
C ASN A 187 8.50 8.08 15.59
N LYS A 188 9.17 9.03 14.93
CA LYS A 188 9.12 9.18 13.47
C LYS A 188 9.90 8.02 12.84
N PHE A 189 9.17 7.00 12.40
CA PHE A 189 9.56 6.01 11.38
C PHE A 189 10.90 5.29 11.62
N ASN A 190 10.86 4.19 12.39
CA ASN A 190 11.85 3.14 12.23
C ASN A 190 11.32 2.12 11.21
N SER A 191 11.38 2.41 9.91
CA SER A 191 11.35 1.29 8.96
C SER A 191 12.66 0.54 9.13
N VAL A 192 12.70 -0.43 10.02
CA VAL A 192 13.77 -1.42 9.96
C VAL A 192 13.46 -2.25 8.73
N GLU A 193 13.88 -1.78 7.56
CA GLU A 193 13.98 -2.61 6.37
C GLU A 193 15.01 -3.68 6.73
N ARG A 194 14.52 -4.80 7.28
CA ARG A 194 15.36 -5.97 7.46
C ARG A 194 15.64 -6.46 6.06
N ALA A 195 16.85 -6.19 5.58
CA ALA A 195 17.35 -6.76 4.35
C ALA A 195 16.99 -8.26 4.36
N PRO A 196 16.47 -8.82 3.23
CA PRO A 196 16.22 -10.25 3.14
C PRO A 196 17.48 -10.98 3.60
N ARG A 197 17.34 -11.95 4.52
CA ARG A 197 18.49 -12.81 4.86
C ARG A 197 18.98 -13.42 3.56
N ARG A 198 20.22 -13.10 3.17
CA ARG A 198 20.89 -13.81 2.07
C ARG A 198 20.87 -15.30 2.42
N PRO A 199 20.29 -16.16 1.57
CA PRO A 199 20.42 -17.60 1.76
C PRO A 199 21.91 -17.94 1.84
N GLY A 200 22.35 -18.54 2.96
CA GLY A 200 23.72 -19.08 3.09
C GLY A 200 24.67 -18.34 4.04
N LEU A 201 24.25 -17.34 4.83
CA LEU A 201 25.10 -16.80 5.90
C LEU A 201 24.93 -17.59 7.22
N PRO A 202 26.02 -18.12 7.81
CA PRO A 202 25.97 -18.81 9.10
C PRO A 202 25.51 -17.87 10.23
N ARG A 203 24.83 -18.42 11.25
CA ARG A 203 24.53 -17.67 12.47
C ARG A 203 25.85 -17.30 13.15
N PRO A 204 26.00 -16.07 13.66
CA PRO A 204 27.08 -15.79 14.60
C PRO A 204 26.78 -16.56 15.89
N ASP A 205 27.70 -17.45 16.26
CA ASP A 205 27.62 -18.21 17.48
C ASP A 205 27.57 -17.28 18.69
N LYS A 206 26.73 -17.62 19.67
CA LYS A 206 26.72 -16.96 20.97
C LYS A 206 28.11 -17.15 21.60
N ALA A 207 28.84 -16.06 21.79
CA ALA A 207 29.97 -16.05 22.71
C ALA A 207 29.42 -16.28 24.13
N SER A 208 30.02 -17.27 24.81
CA SER A 208 29.78 -17.63 26.22
C SER A 208 30.01 -16.48 27.19
#